data_AF-A0A6J2XSJ0-F1
#
_entry.id   AF-A0A6J2XSJ0-F1
#
_cell.length_a   1.000
_cell.length_b   1.000
_cell.length_c   1.000
_cell.angle_alpha   90.00
_cell.angle_beta   90.00
_cell.angle_gamma   90.00
#
_symmetry.space_group_name_H-M   'P 1'
#
loop_
_entity.id
_entity.type
_entity.pdbx_description
1 polymer ?
#
loop_
_entity_poly.entity_id
_entity_poly.type
_entity_poly.pdbx_seq_one_letter_code
_entity_poly.pdbx_strand_id
1 'polypeptide(L)'
;MITEENNGIKSDTRPASHLLCQDNWKWDEKHRSHEVKLKGTNLQTALFHPDWSNGTAAVMGTRVLNGGRYYWELILSKRIFGTSMMFGIGTRKTSLHLQGFFNLLGWDENSWGLSHKGLLWHRREWFEYTNAFRENVTTTVGLYFDGLAGTLTYYKDGKCLGVAFRDLHLIKEPLYPIISSTAAMTEMILINTRRDFINLQDRCRAVIVRNLKRKQDLKELYLPRRIETYLAEALDERSGDFGQANDHFGYIKT
;
A
#
# COMPACT_ATOMS: atom_id res chain seq x y z
N MET A 1 0.73 -41.01 -29.46
CA MET A 1 1.47 -39.81 -29.03
C MET A 1 0.46 -38.89 -28.39
N ILE A 2 0.52 -38.79 -27.07
CA ILE A 2 -0.46 -38.13 -26.22
C ILE A 2 -0.19 -36.63 -26.25
N THR A 3 -1.25 -35.85 -26.46
CA THR A 3 -1.30 -34.39 -26.34
C THR A 3 -1.22 -34.01 -24.86
N GLU A 4 -0.16 -33.33 -24.43
CA GLU A 4 -0.12 -32.68 -23.12
C GLU A 4 -0.73 -31.28 -23.21
N GLU A 5 -1.95 -31.16 -22.69
CA GLU A 5 -2.56 -29.89 -22.31
C GLU A 5 -1.71 -29.23 -21.23
N ASN A 6 -1.04 -28.15 -21.62
CA ASN A 6 -0.27 -27.33 -20.70
C ASN A 6 -1.25 -26.49 -19.86
N ASN A 7 -1.68 -27.06 -18.73
CA ASN A 7 -2.53 -26.41 -17.73
C ASN A 7 -1.83 -25.17 -17.18
N GLY A 8 -2.16 -24.01 -17.76
CA GLY A 8 -1.70 -22.70 -17.33
C GLY A 8 -2.20 -22.36 -15.93
N ILE A 9 -1.47 -22.80 -14.91
CA ILE A 9 -1.54 -22.19 -13.59
C ILE A 9 -1.01 -20.76 -13.77
N LYS A 10 -1.92 -19.80 -13.95
CA LYS A 10 -1.60 -18.38 -13.79
C LYS A 10 -1.09 -18.22 -12.36
N SER A 11 0.22 -18.13 -12.20
CA SER A 11 0.85 -17.74 -10.93
C SER A 11 0.17 -16.44 -10.50
N ASP A 12 -0.50 -16.43 -9.36
CA ASP A 12 -1.10 -15.21 -8.81
C ASP A 12 0.05 -14.23 -8.53
N THR A 13 0.27 -13.28 -9.42
CA THR A 13 1.42 -12.34 -9.42
C THR A 13 1.25 -11.23 -8.40
N ARG A 14 0.22 -11.27 -7.56
CA ARG A 14 0.09 -10.39 -6.41
C ARG A 14 1.14 -10.81 -5.38
N PRO A 15 1.62 -9.93 -4.48
CA PRO A 15 2.25 -10.46 -3.27
C PRO A 15 1.24 -11.42 -2.65
N ALA A 16 1.70 -12.38 -1.86
CA ALA A 16 0.80 -13.24 -1.11
C ALA A 16 0.12 -12.41 0.01
N SER A 17 -0.55 -11.32 -0.35
CA SER A 17 -1.34 -10.41 0.48
C SER A 17 -2.49 -11.14 1.13
N HIS A 18 -2.93 -12.27 0.55
CA HIS A 18 -3.82 -13.23 1.18
C HIS A 18 -3.21 -13.93 2.41
N LEU A 19 -1.88 -13.93 2.55
CA LEU A 19 -1.14 -14.39 3.73
C LEU A 19 -0.90 -13.29 4.75
N LEU A 20 -1.33 -12.05 4.47
CA LEU A 20 -1.22 -10.91 5.38
C LEU A 20 -2.60 -10.60 5.99
N CYS A 21 -2.63 -10.03 7.18
CA CYS A 21 -3.86 -9.53 7.78
C CYS A 21 -4.09 -8.05 7.45
N GLN A 22 -5.32 -7.58 7.67
CA GLN A 22 -5.65 -6.17 7.47
C GLN A 22 -4.83 -5.28 8.40
N ASP A 23 -4.36 -4.18 7.84
CA ASP A 23 -3.76 -3.08 8.58
C ASP A 23 -4.61 -1.83 8.38
N ASN A 24 -4.70 -0.95 9.37
CA ASN A 24 -5.62 0.20 9.36
C ASN A 24 -4.86 1.52 9.61
N TRP A 25 -3.69 1.68 8.98
CA TRP A 25 -2.95 2.94 9.03
C TRP A 25 -3.46 3.95 8.01
N LYS A 26 -3.08 5.22 8.18
CA LYS A 26 -3.55 6.36 7.37
C LYS A 26 -2.43 7.34 7.07
N TRP A 27 -2.69 8.29 6.17
CA TRP A 27 -1.78 9.43 5.99
C TRP A 27 -1.74 10.29 7.26
N ASP A 28 -0.55 10.78 7.59
CA ASP A 28 -0.28 11.52 8.82
C ASP A 28 -0.52 13.02 8.62
N GLU A 29 -1.46 13.59 9.38
CA GLU A 29 -1.77 15.03 9.33
C GLU A 29 -0.60 15.92 9.77
N LYS A 30 0.29 15.39 10.61
CA LYS A 30 1.45 16.11 11.15
C LYS A 30 2.68 15.99 10.26
N HIS A 31 2.73 14.97 9.41
CA HIS A 31 3.88 14.68 8.54
C HIS A 31 3.48 14.75 7.07
N ARG A 32 3.13 15.96 6.66
CA ARG A 32 2.79 16.33 5.28
C ARG A 32 3.27 17.72 4.94
N SER A 33 3.41 17.99 3.65
CA SER A 33 3.50 19.36 3.15
C SER A 33 2.22 20.14 3.45
N HIS A 34 2.35 21.45 3.62
CA HIS A 34 1.21 22.37 3.66
C HIS A 34 0.38 22.32 2.37
N GLU A 35 1.00 21.96 1.24
CA GLU A 35 0.36 21.79 -0.07
C GLU A 35 -0.37 20.45 -0.25
N VAL A 36 -0.53 19.65 0.81
CA VAL A 36 -1.29 18.38 0.76
C VAL A 36 -2.49 18.46 1.68
N LYS A 37 -3.71 18.33 1.15
CA LYS A 37 -4.95 18.21 1.92
C LYS A 37 -5.36 16.75 2.03
N LEU A 38 -5.58 16.27 3.25
CA LEU A 38 -6.08 14.93 3.49
C LEU A 38 -7.61 14.91 3.53
N LYS A 39 -8.22 13.86 2.95
CA LYS A 39 -9.66 13.66 2.86
C LYS A 39 -10.05 12.21 3.18
N GLY A 40 -11.34 12.00 3.42
CA GLY A 40 -11.93 10.70 3.74
C GLY A 40 -12.00 10.45 5.26
N THR A 41 -12.88 9.55 5.67
CA THR A 41 -13.16 9.24 7.08
C THR A 41 -11.93 8.73 7.85
N ASN A 42 -10.99 8.10 7.14
CA ASN A 42 -9.72 7.64 7.70
C ASN A 42 -8.51 8.36 7.09
N LEU A 43 -8.69 9.58 6.55
CA LEU A 43 -7.61 10.35 5.93
C LEU A 43 -6.82 9.58 4.86
N GLN A 44 -7.52 8.72 4.12
CA GLN A 44 -6.92 7.81 3.14
C GLN A 44 -6.60 8.49 1.80
N THR A 45 -7.21 9.65 1.52
CA THR A 45 -7.02 10.37 0.27
C THR A 45 -6.09 11.56 0.47
N ALA A 46 -4.99 11.62 -0.27
CA ALA A 46 -4.10 12.78 -0.33
C ALA A 46 -4.37 13.57 -1.61
N LEU A 47 -4.90 14.80 -1.46
CA LEU A 47 -5.03 15.79 -2.52
C LEU A 47 -3.81 16.70 -2.51
N PHE A 48 -3.02 16.66 -3.57
CA PHE A 48 -1.83 17.51 -3.75
C PHE A 48 -2.19 18.79 -4.48
N HIS A 49 -1.62 19.91 -4.01
CA HIS A 49 -1.67 21.24 -4.65
C HIS A 49 -3.13 21.61 -5.02
N PRO A 50 -4.00 21.84 -4.01
CA PRO A 50 -5.44 22.05 -4.22
C PRO A 50 -5.76 23.35 -4.97
N ASP A 51 -4.88 24.34 -4.92
CA ASP A 51 -5.10 25.64 -5.56
C ASP A 51 -4.25 25.78 -6.83
N TRP A 52 -2.92 25.79 -6.69
CA TRP A 52 -1.95 25.75 -7.79
C TRP A 52 -0.70 24.98 -7.36
N SER A 53 0.14 24.58 -8.31
CA SER A 53 1.41 23.94 -7.96
C SER A 53 2.57 24.93 -8.01
N ASN A 54 3.31 25.01 -6.91
CA ASN A 54 4.51 25.83 -6.73
C ASN A 54 5.78 24.98 -6.46
N GLY A 55 5.67 23.66 -6.56
CA GLY A 55 6.79 22.78 -6.26
C GLY A 55 6.39 21.32 -6.07
N THR A 56 7.16 20.61 -5.28
CA THR A 56 6.93 19.18 -4.99
C THR A 56 6.47 19.03 -3.56
N ALA A 57 5.33 18.38 -3.36
CA ALA A 57 4.74 18.18 -2.04
C ALA A 57 4.65 16.68 -1.75
N ALA A 58 4.82 16.29 -0.48
CA ALA A 58 4.77 14.91 -0.03
C ALA A 58 3.95 14.74 1.25
N VAL A 59 3.52 13.50 1.51
CA VAL A 59 2.90 13.08 2.77
C VAL A 59 3.36 11.68 3.15
N MET A 60 3.58 11.50 4.45
CA MET A 60 4.01 10.25 5.07
C MET A 60 2.84 9.52 5.73
N GLY A 61 2.89 8.19 5.74
CA GLY A 61 1.95 7.34 6.47
C GLY A 61 2.28 7.22 7.94
N THR A 62 1.30 6.84 8.76
CA THR A 62 1.49 6.64 10.21
C THR A 62 2.16 5.31 10.59
N ARG A 63 2.33 4.40 9.63
CA ARG A 63 2.88 3.05 9.87
C ARG A 63 4.41 3.02 9.79
N VAL A 64 5.05 2.58 10.88
CA VAL A 64 6.45 2.16 10.88
C VAL A 64 6.55 0.77 10.23
N LEU A 65 7.53 0.60 9.34
CA LEU A 65 7.69 -0.60 8.53
C LEU A 65 8.79 -1.57 9.01
N ASN A 66 9.78 -1.08 9.76
CA ASN A 66 10.95 -1.90 10.11
C ASN A 66 10.56 -3.17 10.87
N GLY A 67 11.24 -4.28 10.56
CA GLY A 67 11.06 -5.57 11.25
C GLY A 67 9.79 -6.34 10.89
N GLY A 68 8.92 -5.81 10.02
CA GLY A 68 7.71 -6.48 9.57
C GLY A 68 7.60 -6.59 8.05
N ARG A 69 6.53 -7.24 7.59
CA ARG A 69 6.12 -7.27 6.18
C ARG A 69 4.83 -6.50 6.00
N TYR A 70 4.80 -5.62 5.02
CA TYR A 70 3.68 -4.74 4.79
C TYR A 70 3.34 -4.68 3.31
N TYR A 71 2.05 -4.58 3.01
CA TYR A 71 1.58 -4.32 1.67
C TYR A 71 0.55 -3.19 1.69
N TRP A 72 0.58 -2.30 0.73
CA TRP A 72 -0.45 -1.29 0.55
C TRP A 72 -0.60 -0.96 -0.93
N GLU A 73 -1.79 -0.49 -1.30
CA GLU A 73 -2.11 -0.07 -2.64
C GLU A 73 -2.48 1.40 -2.68
N LEU A 74 -2.17 2.02 -3.81
CA LEU A 74 -2.52 3.40 -4.12
C LEU A 74 -3.33 3.40 -5.40
N ILE A 75 -4.53 3.97 -5.37
CA ILE A 75 -5.23 4.33 -6.60
C ILE A 75 -4.76 5.71 -7.00
N LEU A 76 -4.14 5.79 -8.17
CA LEU A 76 -3.87 7.04 -8.85
C LEU A 76 -5.12 7.37 -9.68
N SER A 77 -5.79 8.46 -9.32
CA SER A 77 -6.90 9.00 -10.11
C SER A 77 -6.49 9.27 -11.57
N LYS A 78 -7.44 9.53 -12.47
CA LYS A 78 -7.21 9.76 -13.92
C LYS A 78 -6.33 10.99 -14.26
N ARG A 79 -5.56 11.50 -13.32
CA ARG A 79 -4.68 12.67 -13.39
C ARG A 79 -3.22 12.26 -13.18
N ILE A 80 -2.79 11.15 -13.79
CA ILE A 80 -1.36 10.84 -13.88
C ILE A 80 -0.76 11.72 -14.96
N PHE A 81 -0.11 12.81 -14.57
CA PHE A 81 0.59 13.73 -15.46
C PHE A 81 1.62 14.56 -14.67
N GLY A 82 2.31 15.45 -15.37
CA GLY A 82 3.19 16.44 -14.77
C GLY A 82 4.63 15.94 -14.60
N THR A 83 5.43 16.74 -13.90
CA THR A 83 6.88 16.50 -13.83
C THR A 83 7.23 15.27 -13.01
N SER A 84 6.56 15.10 -11.86
CA SER A 84 6.84 14.05 -10.88
C SER A 84 5.61 13.65 -10.07
N MET A 85 5.40 12.33 -9.98
CA MET A 85 4.50 11.66 -9.04
C MET A 85 5.26 10.43 -8.59
N MET A 86 5.40 10.23 -7.27
CA MET A 86 6.26 9.19 -6.73
C MET A 86 5.63 8.44 -5.57
N PHE A 87 6.05 7.19 -5.42
CA PHE A 87 5.57 6.26 -4.40
C PHE A 87 6.75 5.51 -3.81
N GLY A 88 6.82 5.40 -2.49
CA GLY A 88 7.91 4.65 -1.87
C GLY A 88 7.91 4.70 -0.36
N ILE A 89 9.11 4.70 0.20
CA ILE A 89 9.35 4.73 1.64
C ILE A 89 10.40 5.79 1.98
N GLY A 90 10.35 6.30 3.20
CA GLY A 90 11.34 7.22 3.70
C GLY A 90 11.36 7.31 5.21
N THR A 91 12.43 7.89 5.74
CA THR A 91 12.56 8.21 7.16
C THR A 91 11.94 9.58 7.45
N ARG A 92 11.73 9.91 8.72
CA ARG A 92 11.26 11.26 9.14
C ARG A 92 12.22 12.41 8.77
N LYS A 93 13.45 12.10 8.34
CA LYS A 93 14.42 13.09 7.86
C LYS A 93 14.14 13.52 6.41
N THR A 94 13.33 12.77 5.66
CA THR A 94 12.95 13.10 4.28
C THR A 94 12.22 14.45 4.25
N SER A 95 12.67 15.38 3.39
CA SER A 95 11.93 16.62 3.15
C SER A 95 10.53 16.32 2.61
N LEU A 96 9.52 17.01 3.12
CA LEU A 96 8.13 16.85 2.66
C LEU A 96 7.71 17.92 1.66
N HIS A 97 8.54 18.93 1.41
CA HIS A 97 8.26 19.99 0.46
C HIS A 97 9.56 20.51 -0.16
N LEU A 98 9.58 20.68 -1.47
CA LEU A 98 10.67 21.32 -2.21
C LEU A 98 10.10 22.42 -3.09
N GLN A 99 10.73 23.59 -3.06
CA GLN A 99 10.45 24.64 -4.03
C GLN A 99 11.03 24.22 -5.39
N GLY A 100 10.15 24.05 -6.38
CA GLY A 100 10.49 23.52 -7.69
C GLY A 100 9.99 22.08 -7.96
N PHE A 101 10.02 21.70 -9.23
CA PHE A 101 9.42 20.47 -9.73
C PHE A 101 10.47 19.37 -9.87
N PHE A 102 10.72 18.63 -8.79
CA PHE A 102 11.76 17.61 -8.71
C PHE A 102 11.21 16.25 -8.30
N ASN A 103 12.00 15.20 -8.51
CA ASN A 103 11.77 13.91 -7.84
C ASN A 103 12.22 14.06 -6.38
N LEU A 104 11.25 14.17 -5.47
CA LEU A 104 11.50 14.39 -4.05
C LEU A 104 11.96 13.10 -3.35
N LEU A 105 11.32 11.96 -3.65
CA LEU A 105 11.75 10.68 -3.11
C LEU A 105 13.05 10.24 -3.78
N GLY A 106 14.06 9.94 -2.98
CA GLY A 106 15.41 9.67 -3.44
C GLY A 106 16.23 10.91 -3.77
N TRP A 107 15.78 12.11 -3.37
CA TRP A 107 16.59 13.33 -3.45
C TRP A 107 17.84 13.28 -2.57
N ASP A 108 17.77 12.55 -1.46
CA ASP A 108 18.84 12.29 -0.51
C ASP A 108 18.87 10.80 -0.13
N GLU A 109 19.67 10.41 0.87
CA GLU A 109 19.70 9.04 1.38
C GLU A 109 18.49 8.66 2.26
N ASN A 110 17.58 9.58 2.58
CA ASN A 110 16.52 9.34 3.55
C ASN A 110 15.27 8.71 2.95
N SER A 111 15.18 8.61 1.61
CA SER A 111 14.02 8.07 0.92
C SER A 111 14.37 7.26 -0.33
N TRP A 112 13.45 6.37 -0.71
CA TRP A 112 13.52 5.50 -1.87
C TRP A 112 12.18 5.59 -2.59
N GLY A 113 12.17 5.87 -3.89
CA GLY A 113 10.93 6.11 -4.62
C GLY A 113 10.92 5.60 -6.05
N LEU A 114 9.75 5.17 -6.50
CA LEU A 114 9.42 4.93 -7.90
C LEU A 114 8.65 6.13 -8.42
N SER A 115 9.12 6.73 -9.51
CA SER A 115 8.38 7.75 -10.26
C SER A 115 7.36 7.12 -11.21
N HIS A 116 6.26 7.82 -11.50
CA HIS A 116 5.30 7.40 -12.53
C HIS A 116 5.92 7.28 -13.94
N LYS A 117 7.11 7.86 -14.15
CA LYS A 117 7.90 7.70 -15.38
C LYS A 117 8.63 6.35 -15.47
N GLY A 118 8.49 5.50 -14.46
CA GLY A 118 9.08 4.16 -14.45
C GLY A 118 10.53 4.09 -13.95
N LEU A 119 11.02 5.20 -13.37
CA LEU A 119 12.38 5.32 -12.84
C LEU A 119 12.39 5.18 -11.32
N LEU A 120 13.31 4.37 -10.79
CA LEU A 120 13.65 4.32 -9.37
C LEU A 120 14.61 5.43 -9.02
N TRP A 121 14.50 5.97 -7.80
CA TRP A 121 15.32 7.07 -7.29
C TRP A 121 15.80 6.80 -5.87
N HIS A 122 17.10 7.01 -5.64
CA HIS A 122 17.74 7.04 -4.33
C HIS A 122 19.06 7.80 -4.43
N ARG A 123 19.38 8.68 -3.46
CA ARG A 123 20.63 9.47 -3.44
C ARG A 123 20.92 10.24 -4.75
N ARG A 124 19.88 10.79 -5.37
CA ARG A 124 19.91 11.50 -6.67
C ARG A 124 20.30 10.63 -7.87
N GLU A 125 20.57 9.36 -7.65
CA GLU A 125 20.77 8.38 -8.71
C GLU A 125 19.43 7.78 -9.12
N TRP A 126 19.34 7.39 -10.38
CA TRP A 126 18.14 6.78 -10.92
C TRP A 126 18.46 5.60 -11.84
N PHE A 127 17.51 4.68 -11.90
CA PHE A 127 17.58 3.49 -12.75
C PHE A 127 16.23 3.25 -13.41
N GLU A 128 16.25 2.84 -14.68
CA GLU A 128 15.04 2.39 -15.37
C GLU A 128 14.59 1.04 -14.80
N TYR A 129 13.31 0.96 -14.45
CA TYR A 129 12.77 -0.20 -13.74
C TYR A 129 11.50 -0.75 -14.39
N THR A 130 10.67 0.11 -14.96
CA THR A 130 9.48 -0.29 -15.70
C THR A 130 9.14 0.77 -16.74
N ASN A 131 8.25 0.43 -17.67
CA ASN A 131 7.69 1.43 -18.58
C ASN A 131 6.90 2.49 -17.81
N ALA A 132 6.97 3.72 -18.30
CA ALA A 132 6.17 4.84 -17.80
C ALA A 132 4.67 4.48 -17.67
N PHE A 133 4.03 5.11 -16.70
CA PHE A 133 2.62 4.91 -16.43
C PHE A 133 1.82 5.66 -17.49
N ARG A 134 0.69 5.08 -17.91
CA ARG A 134 -0.12 5.71 -18.95
C ARG A 134 -0.78 6.95 -18.36
N GLU A 135 -0.57 8.08 -19.00
CA GLU A 135 -1.21 9.32 -18.61
C GLU A 135 -2.73 9.22 -18.76
N ASN A 136 -3.46 9.94 -17.91
CA ASN A 136 -4.93 10.01 -17.93
C ASN A 136 -5.68 8.68 -17.75
N VAL A 137 -5.00 7.62 -17.29
CA VAL A 137 -5.58 6.31 -16.99
C VAL A 137 -5.45 6.04 -15.49
N THR A 138 -6.54 5.64 -14.84
CA THR A 138 -6.49 5.17 -13.45
C THR A 138 -5.52 4.00 -13.35
N THR A 139 -4.54 4.10 -12.47
CA THR A 139 -3.54 3.06 -12.25
C THR A 139 -3.52 2.69 -10.77
N THR A 140 -3.46 1.40 -10.47
CA THR A 140 -3.24 0.91 -9.11
C THR A 140 -1.78 0.56 -8.91
N VAL A 141 -1.15 1.16 -7.89
CA VAL A 141 0.24 0.88 -7.53
C VAL A 141 0.27 0.15 -6.20
N GLY A 142 0.75 -1.09 -6.20
CA GLY A 142 1.00 -1.85 -4.97
C GLY A 142 2.46 -1.73 -4.53
N LEU A 143 2.69 -1.66 -3.23
CA LEU A 143 4.02 -1.64 -2.64
C LEU A 143 4.09 -2.75 -1.59
N TYR A 144 5.08 -3.62 -1.71
CA TYR A 144 5.37 -4.68 -0.75
C TYR A 144 6.74 -4.45 -0.12
N PHE A 145 6.75 -4.17 1.18
CA PHE A 145 7.96 -4.05 1.97
C PHE A 145 8.17 -5.34 2.77
N ASP A 146 9.29 -6.02 2.54
CA ASP A 146 9.75 -7.11 3.39
C ASP A 146 10.92 -6.61 4.23
N GLY A 147 10.66 -6.27 5.49
CA GLY A 147 11.66 -5.76 6.42
C GLY A 147 12.65 -6.81 6.92
N LEU A 148 12.38 -8.11 6.75
CA LEU A 148 13.29 -9.19 7.10
C LEU A 148 14.29 -9.44 5.98
N ALA A 149 13.81 -9.48 4.72
CA ALA A 149 14.65 -9.55 3.54
C ALA A 149 15.31 -8.19 3.20
N GLY A 150 14.76 -7.09 3.72
CA GLY A 150 15.18 -5.72 3.43
C GLY A 150 14.88 -5.30 1.99
N THR A 151 13.73 -5.71 1.45
CA THR A 151 13.37 -5.43 0.05
C THR A 151 12.09 -4.61 -0.09
N LEU A 152 12.05 -3.72 -1.08
CA LEU A 152 10.83 -3.05 -1.54
C LEU A 152 10.52 -3.51 -2.97
N THR A 153 9.30 -4.01 -3.17
CA THR A 153 8.80 -4.56 -4.44
C THR A 153 7.58 -3.77 -4.87
N TYR A 154 7.49 -3.41 -6.15
CA TYR A 154 6.35 -2.66 -6.69
C TYR A 154 5.45 -3.53 -7.56
N TYR A 155 4.18 -3.19 -7.60
CA TYR A 155 3.15 -3.79 -8.43
C TYR A 155 2.42 -2.69 -9.19
N LYS A 156 2.08 -2.96 -10.45
CA LYS A 156 1.26 -2.06 -11.27
C LYS A 156 0.09 -2.85 -11.82
N ASP A 157 -1.12 -2.41 -11.50
CA ASP A 157 -2.38 -3.05 -11.90
C ASP A 157 -2.40 -4.55 -11.58
N GLY A 158 -1.90 -4.91 -10.39
CA GLY A 158 -1.81 -6.29 -9.89
C GLY A 158 -0.64 -7.12 -10.43
N LYS A 159 0.16 -6.58 -11.36
CA LYS A 159 1.36 -7.25 -11.89
C LYS A 159 2.60 -6.87 -11.08
N CYS A 160 3.32 -7.87 -10.57
CA CYS A 160 4.63 -7.69 -9.95
C CYS A 160 5.64 -7.12 -10.95
N LEU A 161 6.36 -6.09 -10.56
CA LEU A 161 7.41 -5.45 -11.36
C LEU A 161 8.82 -5.92 -10.96
N GLY A 162 8.95 -6.71 -9.90
CA GLY A 162 10.23 -7.17 -9.35
C GLY A 162 10.64 -6.44 -8.07
N VAL A 163 11.85 -6.75 -7.58
CA VAL A 163 12.43 -6.06 -6.43
C VAL A 163 13.08 -4.76 -6.93
N ALA A 164 12.66 -3.63 -6.37
CA ALA A 164 13.18 -2.30 -6.73
C ALA A 164 14.35 -1.87 -5.85
N PHE A 165 14.27 -2.11 -4.54
CA PHE A 165 15.29 -1.73 -3.59
C PHE A 165 15.63 -2.89 -2.67
N ARG A 166 16.89 -2.94 -2.23
CA ARG A 166 17.47 -3.97 -1.36
C ARG A 166 18.15 -3.32 -0.14
N ASP A 167 18.58 -4.14 0.79
CA ASP A 167 19.35 -3.76 1.98
C ASP A 167 18.64 -2.76 2.91
N LEU A 168 17.32 -2.65 2.79
CA LEU A 168 16.50 -1.74 3.61
C LEU A 168 16.43 -2.17 5.08
N HIS A 169 16.77 -3.43 5.39
CA HIS A 169 16.87 -3.94 6.75
C HIS A 169 18.08 -3.37 7.51
N LEU A 170 19.05 -2.78 6.80
CA LEU A 170 20.21 -2.11 7.41
C LEU A 170 19.87 -0.72 7.94
N ILE A 171 18.73 -0.15 7.53
CA ILE A 171 18.29 1.18 7.96
C ILE A 171 17.72 1.10 9.38
N LYS A 172 18.40 1.77 10.32
CA LYS A 172 18.02 1.79 11.73
C LYS A 172 16.90 2.79 12.01
N GLU A 173 16.85 3.88 11.25
CA GLU A 173 15.77 4.84 11.32
C GLU A 173 14.42 4.19 10.96
N PRO A 174 13.33 4.59 11.66
CA PRO A 174 11.99 4.17 11.27
C PRO A 174 11.66 4.59 9.83
N LEU A 175 11.28 3.62 9.02
CA LEU A 175 10.81 3.75 7.64
C LEU A 175 9.29 3.82 7.62
N TYR A 176 8.77 4.70 6.78
CA TYR A 176 7.35 4.96 6.61
C TYR A 176 6.96 4.96 5.13
N PRO A 177 5.73 4.55 4.77
CA PRO A 177 5.17 4.81 3.46
C PRO A 177 5.18 6.32 3.18
N ILE A 178 5.54 6.72 1.98
CA ILE A 178 5.55 8.12 1.56
C ILE A 178 5.18 8.23 0.08
N ILE A 179 4.44 9.28 -0.26
CA ILE A 179 4.05 9.63 -1.63
C ILE A 179 4.31 11.11 -1.87
N SER A 180 4.62 11.48 -3.11
CA SER A 180 4.84 12.88 -3.50
C SER A 180 4.29 13.20 -4.88
N SER A 181 3.94 14.47 -5.11
CA SER A 181 3.45 14.96 -6.41
C SER A 181 3.86 16.41 -6.67
N THR A 182 4.10 16.72 -7.94
CA THR A 182 4.16 18.08 -8.50
C THR A 182 2.87 18.47 -9.20
N ALA A 183 1.96 17.55 -9.44
CA ALA A 183 0.75 17.82 -10.23
C ALA A 183 -0.34 18.45 -9.35
N ALA A 184 -0.89 19.57 -9.82
CA ALA A 184 -2.04 20.23 -9.20
C ALA A 184 -3.28 19.34 -9.23
N MET A 185 -4.13 19.47 -8.21
CA MET A 185 -5.44 18.81 -8.13
C MET A 185 -5.38 17.29 -8.33
N THR A 186 -4.28 16.67 -7.88
CA THR A 186 -4.04 15.24 -8.06
C THR A 186 -4.36 14.49 -6.78
N GLU A 187 -5.17 13.45 -6.87
CA GLU A 187 -5.52 12.60 -5.75
C GLU A 187 -4.84 11.23 -5.86
N MET A 188 -4.20 10.83 -4.76
CA MET A 188 -3.72 9.48 -4.53
C MET A 188 -4.47 8.90 -3.33
N ILE A 189 -5.11 7.75 -3.52
CA ILE A 189 -6.00 7.14 -2.51
C ILE A 189 -5.34 5.88 -1.98
N LEU A 190 -5.09 5.84 -0.67
CA LEU A 190 -4.59 4.67 0.04
C LEU A 190 -5.70 3.64 0.18
N ILE A 191 -5.41 2.42 -0.25
CA ILE A 191 -6.32 1.27 -0.17
C ILE A 191 -5.53 0.00 0.22
N ASN A 192 -6.27 -1.02 0.67
CA ASN A 192 -5.78 -2.38 0.87
C ASN A 192 -4.45 -2.46 1.66
N THR A 193 -4.41 -1.78 2.80
CA THR A 193 -3.30 -1.83 3.76
C THR A 193 -3.29 -3.18 4.48
N ARG A 194 -2.13 -3.83 4.49
CA ARG A 194 -1.91 -5.17 5.03
C ARG A 194 -0.58 -5.24 5.79
N ARG A 195 -0.51 -6.15 6.75
CA ARG A 195 0.69 -6.43 7.54
C ARG A 195 0.84 -7.92 7.84
N ASP A 196 2.04 -8.32 8.25
CA ASP A 196 2.27 -9.69 8.73
C ASP A 196 1.46 -9.98 10.00
N PHE A 197 1.20 -11.26 10.22
CA PHE A 197 0.62 -11.75 11.47
C PHE A 197 1.63 -11.62 12.61
N ILE A 198 1.15 -11.35 13.83
CA ILE A 198 2.03 -11.19 14.99
C ILE A 198 2.73 -12.52 15.31
N ASN A 199 2.02 -13.64 15.16
CA ASN A 199 2.52 -14.98 15.43
C ASN A 199 1.75 -16.03 14.60
N LEU A 200 2.20 -17.29 14.69
CA LEU A 200 1.57 -18.41 14.00
C LEU A 200 0.13 -18.66 14.46
N GLN A 201 -0.18 -18.46 15.74
CA GLN A 201 -1.51 -18.68 16.29
C GLN A 201 -2.53 -17.74 15.63
N ASP A 202 -2.21 -16.44 15.53
CA ASP A 202 -3.07 -15.44 14.87
C ASP A 202 -3.24 -15.75 13.38
N ARG A 203 -2.18 -16.22 12.72
CA ARG A 203 -2.25 -16.65 11.32
C ARG A 203 -3.18 -17.84 11.15
N CYS A 204 -3.02 -18.87 11.98
CA CYS A 204 -3.89 -20.04 11.99
C CYS A 204 -5.34 -19.63 12.27
N ARG A 205 -5.59 -18.77 13.27
CA ARG A 205 -6.91 -18.25 13.62
C ARG A 205 -7.57 -17.61 12.40
N ALA A 206 -6.88 -16.69 11.74
CA ALA A 206 -7.43 -15.98 10.59
C ALA A 206 -7.70 -16.90 9.39
N VAL A 207 -6.81 -17.86 9.11
CA VAL A 207 -7.01 -18.84 8.02
C VAL A 207 -8.23 -19.72 8.31
N ILE A 208 -8.37 -20.24 9.54
CA ILE A 208 -9.51 -21.07 9.93
C ILE A 208 -10.81 -20.25 9.81
N VAL A 209 -10.86 -19.07 10.44
CA VAL A 209 -12.04 -18.19 10.44
C VAL A 209 -12.46 -17.78 9.04
N ARG A 210 -11.52 -17.53 8.12
CA ARG A 210 -11.82 -17.19 6.72
C ARG A 210 -12.50 -18.33 5.96
N ASN A 211 -12.16 -19.59 6.29
CA ASN A 211 -12.73 -20.76 5.65
C ASN A 211 -14.06 -21.22 6.29
N LEU A 212 -14.38 -20.72 7.49
CA LEU A 212 -15.66 -20.95 8.14
C LEU A 212 -16.72 -19.97 7.60
N LYS A 213 -17.89 -20.50 7.19
CA LYS A 213 -19.00 -19.70 6.67
C LYS A 213 -20.03 -19.38 7.74
N ARG A 214 -20.26 -20.31 8.66
CA ARG A 214 -21.24 -20.20 9.75
C ARG A 214 -20.61 -20.66 11.07
N LYS A 215 -21.11 -20.13 12.20
CA LYS A 215 -20.72 -20.61 13.54
C LYS A 215 -20.95 -22.11 13.73
N GLN A 216 -21.95 -22.68 13.05
CA GLN A 216 -22.23 -24.12 13.14
C GLN A 216 -21.08 -24.96 12.56
N ASP A 217 -20.41 -24.47 11.52
CA ASP A 217 -19.28 -25.15 10.87
C ASP A 217 -18.09 -25.28 11.86
N LEU A 218 -18.01 -24.40 12.88
CA LEU A 218 -16.99 -24.47 13.93
C LEU A 218 -17.18 -25.70 14.83
N LYS A 219 -18.43 -26.11 15.08
CA LYS A 219 -18.74 -27.28 15.92
C LYS A 219 -18.36 -28.59 15.23
N GLU A 220 -18.33 -28.60 13.90
CA GLU A 220 -17.92 -29.77 13.09
C GLU A 220 -16.41 -30.03 13.14
N LEU A 221 -15.62 -29.08 13.66
CA LEU A 221 -14.17 -29.25 13.83
C LEU A 221 -13.79 -30.05 15.09
N TYR A 222 -14.75 -30.35 15.97
CA TYR A 222 -14.55 -31.11 17.22
C TYR A 222 -13.35 -30.62 18.05
N LEU A 223 -13.20 -29.29 18.15
CA LEU A 223 -12.06 -28.67 18.83
C LEU A 223 -12.27 -28.62 20.35
N PRO A 224 -11.18 -28.60 21.15
CA PRO A 224 -11.26 -28.28 22.57
C PRO A 224 -11.95 -26.93 22.81
N ARG A 225 -12.81 -26.85 23.83
CA ARG A 225 -13.64 -25.66 24.13
C ARG A 225 -12.87 -24.33 24.12
N ARG A 226 -11.63 -24.31 24.62
CA ARG A 226 -10.79 -23.11 24.62
C ARG A 226 -10.47 -22.60 23.21
N ILE A 227 -10.18 -23.50 22.27
CA ILE A 227 -9.90 -23.15 20.87
C ILE A 227 -11.19 -22.76 20.14
N GLU A 228 -12.30 -23.46 20.42
CA GLU A 228 -13.61 -23.12 19.87
C GLU A 228 -14.03 -21.69 20.29
N THR A 229 -13.93 -21.35 21.57
CA THR A 229 -14.24 -19.99 22.06
C THR A 229 -13.33 -18.94 21.39
N TYR A 230 -12.02 -19.22 21.34
CA TYR A 230 -11.06 -18.35 20.68
C TYR A 230 -11.38 -18.14 19.19
N LEU A 231 -11.82 -19.15 18.45
CA LEU A 231 -12.20 -18.98 17.03
C LEU A 231 -13.57 -18.29 16.86
N ALA A 232 -14.51 -18.55 17.77
CA ALA A 232 -15.86 -17.96 17.73
C ALA A 232 -15.84 -16.44 17.91
N GLU A 233 -15.00 -15.91 18.81
CA GLU A 233 -14.83 -14.47 19.02
C GLU A 233 -14.46 -13.74 17.71
N ALA A 234 -13.53 -14.29 16.93
CA ALA A 234 -13.11 -13.69 15.66
C ALA A 234 -14.17 -13.78 14.54
N LEU A 235 -15.08 -14.75 14.60
CA LEU A 235 -16.23 -14.82 13.68
C LEU A 235 -17.26 -13.73 13.97
N ASP A 236 -17.42 -13.35 15.25
CA ASP A 236 -18.32 -12.27 15.66
C ASP A 236 -17.79 -10.90 15.24
N GLU A 237 -16.48 -10.67 15.43
CA GLU A 237 -15.81 -9.44 14.96
C GLU A 237 -15.98 -9.23 13.45
N ARG A 238 -15.86 -10.31 12.65
CA ARG A 238 -16.09 -10.26 11.20
C ARG A 238 -17.51 -9.82 10.82
N SER A 239 -18.50 -10.16 11.63
CA SER A 239 -19.91 -9.87 11.34
C SER A 239 -20.29 -8.41 11.63
N GLY A 240 -19.54 -7.73 12.52
CA GLY A 240 -19.74 -6.32 12.85
C GLY A 240 -19.23 -5.33 11.79
N ASP A 241 -18.18 -5.69 11.05
CA ASP A 241 -17.55 -4.80 10.05
C ASP A 241 -18.37 -4.62 8.76
N PHE A 242 -19.34 -5.50 8.48
CA PHE A 242 -20.23 -5.36 7.32
C PHE A 242 -21.40 -4.38 7.55
N GLY A 243 -21.60 -3.89 8.77
CA GLY A 243 -22.72 -3.01 9.13
C GLY A 243 -22.55 -1.53 8.77
N GLN A 244 -21.37 -1.08 8.30
CA GLN A 244 -21.08 0.34 8.08
C GLN A 244 -20.70 0.72 6.63
N ALA A 245 -20.72 -0.23 5.68
CA ALA A 245 -20.19 0.00 4.33
C ALA A 245 -21.22 0.32 3.23
N ASN A 246 -22.53 0.40 3.52
CA ASN A 246 -23.56 0.43 2.47
C ASN A 246 -24.33 1.74 2.23
N ASP A 247 -23.99 2.85 2.89
CA ASP A 247 -24.72 4.11 2.71
C ASP A 247 -23.82 5.28 2.24
N HIS A 248 -23.12 5.16 1.10
CA HIS A 248 -22.54 6.37 0.46
C HIS A 248 -22.25 6.32 -1.05
N PHE A 249 -23.10 5.65 -1.84
CA PHE A 249 -23.15 5.92 -3.28
C PHE A 249 -24.44 6.68 -3.64
N GLY A 250 -24.48 7.95 -3.21
CA GLY A 250 -25.49 8.92 -3.62
C GLY A 250 -25.00 9.75 -4.80
N TYR A 251 -25.54 9.45 -5.98
CA TYR A 251 -25.72 10.29 -7.17
C TYR A 251 -25.03 11.67 -7.23
N ILE A 252 -24.10 11.83 -8.18
CA ILE A 252 -23.83 13.13 -8.81
C ILE A 252 -24.49 13.10 -10.19
N LYS A 253 -25.61 13.81 -10.33
CA LYS A 253 -26.17 14.17 -11.65
C LYS A 253 -25.33 15.29 -12.27
N THR A 254 -25.23 15.20 -13.59
CA THR A 254 -24.76 16.16 -14.60
C THR A 254 -24.76 17.63 -14.18
#